data_AF-A0A507QKF5-F1
#
_entry.id   AF-A0A507QKF5-F1
#
_cell.length_a   1.000
_cell.length_b   1.000
_cell.length_c   1.000
_cell.angle_alpha   90.00
_cell.angle_beta   90.00
_cell.angle_gamma   90.00
#
_symmetry.space_group_name_H-M   'P 1'
#
loop_
_entity.id
_entity.type
_entity.pdbx_description
1 polymer ?
#
loop_
_entity_poly.entity_id
_entity_poly.type
_entity_poly.pdbx_seq_one_letter_code
_entity_poly.pdbx_strand_id
1 'polypeptide(L)'
;MGGDMLAGTNFVDALKIFENDPDTGGIILVGEVGGTAELDAAEWIADYNRRCANPKPIMALVAGMQAPRGRVMGHAGAWAAPGEPDARKKYKALESAGAVMVHHPENFGEKMKGLLSKNTSRFGTTSTSTPLSHRRGFHTRRQLSPTSYHRRLSLTQVRTLYVTQFQALDMLKEKSIPVNEMTASPDDISISVTIDRTALSPCVIASPSPNPDEGSYARKFPFDYASASVKEAPFINAIVSHLHLSGTSQAHAALASLIDSVWQIFKEKEAFLLETRVNVSPEGKLEVRGARFGFDDAAFRSSGRHGDVHRLRDKAEEVWEEVEAEKDGIVYVKLAGGGSIGTLVNGAGLAMNTVDALTLHGGHCANFLDTGGKATSETVKSSFRIISSDARVKAIFVNIFGGLTRCDMIAEGIIMAFRDLGMEVPVVVRLRGTNEEIGQKMIADSGLRLHAFDSFENAAKKVVSLAGGA
;
A
#
# COMPACT_ATOMS: atom_id res chain seq x y z
N MET A 1 -6.81 -3.54 5.93
CA MET A 1 -7.46 -3.93 4.66
C MET A 1 -7.28 -2.78 3.70
N GLY A 2 -6.96 -3.03 2.45
CA GLY A 2 -6.68 -1.96 1.48
C GLY A 2 -5.44 -2.31 0.66
N GLY A 3 -5.22 -1.59 -0.44
CA GLY A 3 -4.01 -1.69 -1.26
C GLY A 3 -3.86 -2.92 -2.16
N ASP A 4 -4.27 -4.11 -1.71
CA ASP A 4 -4.16 -5.38 -2.45
C ASP A 4 -4.78 -5.27 -3.85
N MET A 5 -4.16 -5.92 -4.85
CA MET A 5 -4.68 -5.91 -6.23
C MET A 5 -6.02 -6.64 -6.36
N LEU A 6 -6.25 -7.65 -5.53
CA LEU A 6 -7.52 -8.37 -5.43
C LEU A 6 -7.81 -8.61 -3.94
N ALA A 7 -8.89 -8.04 -3.44
CA ALA A 7 -9.30 -8.21 -2.05
C ALA A 7 -10.44 -9.24 -1.97
N GLY A 8 -10.28 -10.29 -1.16
CA GLY A 8 -11.35 -11.27 -0.94
C GLY A 8 -12.46 -10.80 0.01
N THR A 9 -12.22 -9.75 0.79
CA THR A 9 -13.19 -9.13 1.69
C THR A 9 -12.89 -7.64 1.73
N ASN A 10 -13.91 -6.80 1.56
CA ASN A 10 -13.76 -5.35 1.66
C ASN A 10 -14.24 -4.82 3.02
N PHE A 11 -14.07 -3.52 3.27
CA PHE A 11 -14.51 -2.89 4.51
C PHE A 11 -16.02 -2.99 4.72
N VAL A 12 -16.83 -2.81 3.68
CA VAL A 12 -18.29 -2.85 3.76
C VAL A 12 -18.77 -4.24 4.17
N ASP A 13 -18.16 -5.30 3.67
CA ASP A 13 -18.47 -6.68 4.06
C ASP A 13 -18.21 -6.89 5.56
N ALA A 14 -17.06 -6.45 6.05
CA ALA A 14 -16.72 -6.54 7.48
C ALA A 14 -17.64 -5.67 8.35
N LEU A 15 -17.94 -4.45 7.90
CA LEU A 15 -18.83 -3.51 8.59
C LEU A 15 -20.25 -4.09 8.76
N LYS A 16 -20.80 -4.76 7.74
CA LYS A 16 -22.10 -5.44 7.83
C LYS A 16 -22.11 -6.55 8.88
N ILE A 17 -21.00 -7.27 9.04
CA ILE A 17 -20.86 -8.30 10.08
C ILE A 17 -20.83 -7.62 11.46
N PHE A 18 -19.94 -6.65 11.63
CA PHE A 18 -19.76 -5.95 12.91
C PHE A 18 -20.96 -5.11 13.34
N GLU A 19 -21.77 -4.62 12.40
CA GLU A 19 -23.04 -3.96 12.69
C GLU A 19 -23.95 -4.88 13.50
N ASN A 20 -24.11 -6.13 13.07
CA ASN A 20 -25.09 -7.07 13.59
C ASN A 20 -24.58 -7.92 14.78
N ASP A 21 -23.28 -7.89 15.05
CA ASP A 21 -22.69 -8.63 16.16
C ASP A 21 -22.93 -7.94 17.52
N PRO A 22 -23.71 -8.53 18.46
CA PRO A 22 -24.00 -7.90 19.75
C PRO A 22 -22.77 -7.74 20.65
N ASP A 23 -21.72 -8.54 20.45
CA ASP A 23 -20.51 -8.48 21.27
C ASP A 23 -19.52 -7.40 20.79
N THR A 24 -19.74 -6.84 19.60
CA THR A 24 -18.92 -5.73 19.08
C THR A 24 -19.33 -4.41 19.72
N GLY A 25 -18.49 -3.90 20.63
CA GLY A 25 -18.69 -2.59 21.27
C GLY A 25 -18.25 -1.38 20.44
N GLY A 26 -17.29 -1.55 19.52
CA GLY A 26 -16.74 -0.49 18.68
C GLY A 26 -15.90 -1.07 17.53
N ILE A 27 -15.71 -0.29 16.47
CA ILE A 27 -15.09 -0.76 15.22
C ILE A 27 -13.86 0.08 14.92
N ILE A 28 -12.75 -0.57 14.55
CA ILE A 28 -11.51 0.07 14.10
C ILE A 28 -11.26 -0.31 12.65
N LEU A 29 -11.13 0.68 11.77
CA LEU A 29 -10.73 0.53 10.39
C LEU A 29 -9.27 0.95 10.21
N VAL A 30 -8.46 0.08 9.64
CA VAL A 30 -7.09 0.41 9.23
C VAL A 30 -6.99 0.20 7.73
N GLY A 31 -7.02 1.33 7.03
CA GLY A 31 -6.90 1.47 5.59
C GLY A 31 -5.54 1.95 5.14
N GLU A 32 -5.34 1.97 3.82
CA GLU A 32 -4.09 2.39 3.20
C GLU A 32 -4.32 2.97 1.79
N VAL A 33 -3.24 3.43 1.16
CA VAL A 33 -3.28 3.96 -0.20
C VAL A 33 -3.67 2.86 -1.21
N GLY A 34 -4.47 3.24 -2.23
CA GLY A 34 -4.90 2.35 -3.32
C GLY A 34 -6.33 1.83 -3.23
N GLY A 35 -7.07 1.84 -4.34
CA GLY A 35 -8.48 1.47 -4.41
C GLY A 35 -9.44 2.51 -3.85
N THR A 36 -10.73 2.17 -3.77
CA THR A 36 -11.81 3.05 -3.26
C THR A 36 -12.46 2.53 -1.99
N ALA A 37 -11.95 1.44 -1.40
CA ALA A 37 -12.60 0.72 -0.31
C ALA A 37 -12.94 1.61 0.90
N GLU A 38 -12.10 2.60 1.22
CA GLU A 38 -12.36 3.57 2.29
C GLU A 38 -13.47 4.58 1.94
N LEU A 39 -13.66 4.90 0.66
CA LEU A 39 -14.77 5.74 0.21
C LEU A 39 -16.09 4.96 0.30
N ASP A 40 -16.09 3.70 -0.12
CA ASP A 40 -17.25 2.81 -0.02
C ASP A 40 -17.62 2.58 1.46
N ALA A 41 -16.61 2.42 2.33
CA ALA A 41 -16.79 2.38 3.77
C ALA A 41 -17.35 3.69 4.31
N ALA A 42 -16.87 4.85 3.85
CA ALA A 42 -17.37 6.15 4.28
C ALA A 42 -18.85 6.34 3.92
N GLU A 43 -19.27 5.96 2.71
CA GLU A 43 -20.68 5.99 2.31
C GLU A 43 -21.54 5.09 3.21
N TRP A 44 -21.07 3.86 3.46
CA TRP A 44 -21.76 2.94 4.36
C TRP A 44 -21.85 3.47 5.79
N ILE A 45 -20.78 4.08 6.32
CA ILE A 45 -20.74 4.65 7.68
C ILE A 45 -21.73 5.83 7.78
N ALA A 46 -21.77 6.70 6.78
CA ALA A 46 -22.69 7.82 6.75
C ALA A 46 -24.16 7.35 6.73
N ASP A 47 -24.45 6.30 5.97
CA ASP A 47 -25.75 5.64 5.99
C ASP A 47 -26.02 5.01 7.37
N TYR A 48 -25.12 4.18 7.90
CA TYR A 48 -25.25 3.55 9.23
C TYR A 48 -25.58 4.55 10.33
N ASN A 49 -24.87 5.69 10.37
CA ASN A 49 -25.10 6.77 11.33
C ASN A 49 -26.47 7.45 11.17
N ARG A 50 -27.07 7.42 9.97
CA ARG A 50 -28.41 7.97 9.69
C ARG A 50 -29.52 7.01 10.08
N ARG A 51 -29.38 5.72 9.77
CA ARG A 51 -30.43 4.70 9.98
C ARG A 51 -30.38 4.04 11.36
N CYS A 52 -29.25 4.07 12.06
CA CYS A 52 -29.13 3.51 13.41
C CYS A 52 -29.29 4.60 14.48
N ALA A 53 -30.20 4.40 15.43
CA ALA A 53 -30.42 5.36 16.52
C ALA A 53 -29.22 5.44 17.49
N ASN A 54 -28.47 4.36 17.65
CA ASN A 54 -27.29 4.30 18.52
C ASN A 54 -26.15 3.54 17.81
N PRO A 55 -25.48 4.17 16.82
CA PRO A 55 -24.42 3.51 16.07
C PRO A 55 -23.23 3.19 16.97
N LYS A 56 -22.60 2.04 16.72
CA LYS A 56 -21.33 1.66 17.35
C LYS A 56 -20.26 2.70 16.99
N PRO A 57 -19.40 3.12 17.92
CA PRO A 57 -18.34 4.07 17.62
C PRO A 57 -17.36 3.46 16.61
N ILE A 58 -17.02 4.24 15.60
CA ILE A 58 -16.11 3.85 14.53
C ILE A 58 -14.88 4.74 14.58
N MET A 59 -13.71 4.13 14.60
CA MET A 59 -12.42 4.80 14.49
C MET A 59 -11.71 4.36 13.22
N ALA A 60 -10.89 5.23 12.63
CA ALA A 60 -10.15 4.87 11.43
C ALA A 60 -8.74 5.48 11.34
N LEU A 61 -7.89 4.82 10.56
CA LEU A 61 -6.57 5.29 10.15
C LEU A 61 -6.39 4.96 8.68
N VAL A 62 -5.76 5.87 7.92
CA VAL A 62 -5.37 5.63 6.52
C VAL A 62 -3.87 5.87 6.40
N ALA A 63 -3.11 4.84 6.05
CA ALA A 63 -1.67 4.90 5.82
C ALA A 63 -1.33 5.26 4.36
N GLY A 64 -0.14 5.80 4.13
CA GLY A 64 0.37 6.13 2.79
C GLY A 64 0.12 7.57 2.38
N MET A 65 0.05 8.51 3.33
CA MET A 65 -0.06 9.95 3.04
C MET A 65 1.16 10.53 2.33
N GLN A 66 2.32 9.92 2.59
CA GLN A 66 3.61 10.24 1.99
C GLN A 66 4.07 9.17 0.97
N ALA A 67 3.22 8.21 0.62
CA ALA A 67 3.56 7.22 -0.39
C ALA A 67 3.77 7.90 -1.74
N PRO A 68 4.92 7.68 -2.41
CA PRO A 68 5.13 8.23 -3.75
C PRO A 68 4.10 7.67 -4.74
N ARG A 69 3.63 8.51 -5.66
CA ARG A 69 2.66 8.10 -6.69
C ARG A 69 3.29 7.11 -7.67
N GLY A 70 2.47 6.18 -8.16
CA GLY A 70 2.90 5.14 -9.10
C GLY A 70 3.98 4.21 -8.57
N ARG A 71 4.20 4.16 -7.25
CA ARG A 71 5.12 3.23 -6.60
C ARG A 71 4.31 2.22 -5.79
N VAL A 72 4.72 0.97 -5.87
CA VAL A 72 4.16 -0.12 -5.09
C VAL A 72 4.81 -0.14 -3.71
N MET A 73 3.99 -0.09 -2.66
CA MET A 73 4.43 0.00 -1.27
C MET A 73 4.27 -1.35 -0.57
N GLY A 74 5.40 -1.86 -0.06
CA GLY A 74 5.48 -3.09 0.73
C GLY A 74 5.06 -4.38 0.00
N HIS A 75 5.09 -5.49 0.73
CA HIS A 75 4.89 -6.84 0.17
C HIS A 75 3.45 -7.12 -0.30
N ALA A 76 2.46 -6.51 0.37
CA ALA A 76 1.05 -6.57 -0.01
C ALA A 76 0.75 -5.80 -1.32
N GLY A 77 1.68 -4.93 -1.71
CA GLY A 77 1.65 -4.15 -2.93
C GLY A 77 0.54 -3.12 -2.95
N ALA A 78 0.51 -2.28 -1.92
CA ALA A 78 -0.37 -1.14 -1.84
C ALA A 78 0.08 -0.05 -2.83
N TRP A 79 -0.79 0.36 -3.74
CA TRP A 79 -0.50 1.43 -4.70
C TRP A 79 -1.79 2.04 -5.24
N ALA A 80 -1.75 3.33 -5.56
CA ALA A 80 -2.85 4.03 -6.23
C ALA A 80 -2.74 3.86 -7.74
N ALA A 81 -3.78 3.29 -8.35
CA ALA A 81 -3.93 3.25 -9.79
C ALA A 81 -4.28 4.63 -10.33
N PRO A 82 -4.05 4.89 -11.63
CA PRO A 82 -4.39 6.16 -12.27
C PRO A 82 -5.82 6.63 -11.95
N GLY A 83 -5.94 7.85 -11.44
CA GLY A 83 -7.24 8.44 -11.09
C GLY A 83 -7.90 7.93 -9.80
N GLU A 84 -7.25 7.03 -9.06
CA GLU A 84 -7.73 6.61 -7.74
C GLU A 84 -7.54 7.71 -6.68
N PRO A 85 -8.39 7.74 -5.63
CA PRO A 85 -8.23 8.69 -4.54
C PRO A 85 -6.93 8.44 -3.78
N ASP A 86 -6.19 9.52 -3.51
CA ASP A 86 -5.05 9.45 -2.60
C ASP A 86 -5.48 9.20 -1.14
N ALA A 87 -4.51 8.87 -0.29
CA ALA A 87 -4.75 8.59 1.12
C ALA A 87 -5.42 9.77 1.86
N ARG A 88 -5.15 11.02 1.44
CA ARG A 88 -5.75 12.23 2.06
C ARG A 88 -7.23 12.34 1.75
N LYS A 89 -7.62 12.09 0.50
CA LYS A 89 -9.03 12.09 0.08
C LYS A 89 -9.81 10.99 0.81
N LYS A 90 -9.23 9.81 0.94
CA LYS A 90 -9.82 8.70 1.71
C LYS A 90 -9.99 9.03 3.20
N TYR A 91 -8.96 9.60 3.82
CA TYR A 91 -9.03 10.05 5.21
C TYR A 91 -10.17 11.05 5.42
N LYS A 92 -10.27 12.07 4.55
CA LYS A 92 -11.33 13.09 4.64
C LYS A 92 -12.72 12.50 4.45
N ALA A 93 -12.88 11.51 3.57
CA ALA A 93 -14.15 10.84 3.37
C ALA A 93 -14.62 10.10 4.64
N LEU A 94 -13.73 9.31 5.26
CA LEU A 94 -14.03 8.61 6.52
C LEU A 94 -14.32 9.59 7.67
N GLU A 95 -13.52 10.65 7.78
CA GLU A 95 -13.73 11.72 8.76
C GLU A 95 -15.11 12.39 8.58
N SER A 96 -15.47 12.73 7.35
CA SER A 96 -16.74 13.37 7.01
C SER A 96 -17.95 12.45 7.24
N ALA A 97 -17.76 11.14 7.13
CA ALA A 97 -18.78 10.13 7.42
C ALA A 97 -19.03 9.94 8.93
N GLY A 98 -18.17 10.49 9.79
CA GLY A 98 -18.28 10.41 11.24
C GLY A 98 -17.35 9.39 11.90
N ALA A 99 -16.37 8.84 11.18
CA ALA A 99 -15.32 8.03 11.80
C ALA A 99 -14.33 8.92 12.57
N VAL A 100 -13.94 8.50 13.77
CA VAL A 100 -12.93 9.21 14.56
C VAL A 100 -11.54 8.82 14.06
N MET A 101 -10.87 9.77 13.42
CA MET A 101 -9.57 9.53 12.80
C MET A 101 -8.42 9.53 13.81
N VAL A 102 -7.41 8.69 13.56
CA VAL A 102 -6.13 8.68 14.28
C VAL A 102 -4.95 8.61 13.31
N HIS A 103 -3.81 9.12 13.74
CA HIS A 103 -2.59 9.21 12.92
C HIS A 103 -1.58 8.09 13.18
N HIS A 104 -1.76 7.30 14.23
CA HIS A 104 -0.89 6.17 14.55
C HIS A 104 -1.67 5.11 15.35
N PRO A 105 -1.45 3.79 15.13
CA PRO A 105 -2.20 2.72 15.78
C PRO A 105 -2.20 2.74 17.31
N GLU A 106 -1.15 3.26 17.94
CA GLU A 106 -1.08 3.31 19.42
C GLU A 106 -2.20 4.15 20.03
N ASN A 107 -2.77 5.08 19.26
CA ASN A 107 -3.82 5.98 19.72
C ASN A 107 -5.21 5.33 19.73
N PHE A 108 -5.39 4.15 19.12
CA PHE A 108 -6.69 3.51 19.07
C PHE A 108 -7.22 3.12 20.45
N GLY A 109 -6.36 2.55 21.31
CA GLY A 109 -6.78 1.99 22.59
C GLY A 109 -7.45 3.01 23.52
N GLU A 110 -6.71 4.05 23.92
CA GLU A 110 -7.22 5.07 24.84
C GLU A 110 -8.39 5.87 24.24
N LYS A 111 -8.35 6.18 22.93
CA LYS A 111 -9.46 6.90 22.28
C LYS A 111 -10.73 6.04 22.21
N MET A 112 -10.62 4.76 21.85
CA MET A 112 -11.78 3.86 21.80
C MET A 112 -12.39 3.66 23.18
N LYS A 113 -11.55 3.48 24.21
CA LYS A 113 -12.00 3.43 25.60
C LYS A 113 -12.83 4.67 25.97
N GLY A 114 -12.36 5.87 25.60
CA GLY A 114 -13.11 7.11 25.79
C GLY A 114 -14.46 7.16 25.06
N LEU A 115 -14.56 6.63 23.84
CA LEU A 115 -15.81 6.55 23.09
C LEU A 115 -16.82 5.58 23.74
N LEU A 116 -16.34 4.41 24.18
CA LEU A 116 -17.17 3.40 24.84
C LEU A 116 -17.70 3.89 26.21
N SER A 117 -16.89 4.63 26.97
CA SER A 117 -17.32 5.23 28.25
C SER A 117 -18.38 6.33 28.07
N LYS A 118 -18.35 7.08 26.96
CA LYS A 118 -19.38 8.09 26.67
C LYS A 118 -20.72 7.45 26.28
N ASN A 119 -20.69 6.36 25.53
CA ASN A 119 -21.90 5.64 25.14
C ASN A 119 -22.59 4.96 26.33
N THR A 120 -21.85 4.49 27.34
CA THR A 120 -22.43 3.96 28.58
C THR A 120 -23.12 5.03 29.42
N SER A 121 -22.70 6.30 29.38
CA SER A 121 -23.40 7.40 30.06
C SER A 121 -24.71 7.87 29.42
N ARG A 122 -24.99 7.50 28.16
CA ARG A 122 -26.29 7.77 27.51
C ARG A 122 -27.38 6.77 27.90
N PHE A 123 -26.99 5.63 28.45
CA PHE A 123 -27.92 4.68 29.08
C PHE A 123 -28.15 5.12 30.52
N GLY A 124 -29.21 5.91 30.72
CA GLY A 124 -29.69 6.28 32.04
C GLY A 124 -29.89 5.05 32.92
N THR A 125 -29.55 5.23 34.19
CA THR A 125 -29.60 4.29 35.30
C THR A 125 -30.95 3.57 35.38
N THR A 126 -31.00 2.31 34.95
CA THR A 126 -31.89 1.31 35.55
C THR A 126 -31.02 0.27 36.22
N SER A 127 -30.84 0.45 37.52
CA SER A 127 -30.19 -0.50 38.41
C SER A 127 -31.03 -1.77 38.51
N THR A 128 -30.62 -2.82 37.82
CA THR A 128 -30.91 -4.21 38.23
C THR A 128 -29.59 -4.95 38.34
N SER A 129 -29.10 -5.02 39.58
CA SER A 129 -27.94 -5.81 39.98
C SER A 129 -28.16 -7.28 39.61
N THR A 130 -27.43 -7.74 38.59
CA THR A 130 -27.28 -9.17 38.30
C THR A 130 -25.80 -9.51 38.52
N PRO A 131 -25.45 -10.54 39.30
CA PRO A 131 -24.06 -10.79 39.65
C PRO A 131 -23.24 -11.20 38.42
N LEU A 132 -22.05 -10.59 38.29
CA LEU A 132 -21.04 -10.91 37.29
C LEU A 132 -20.53 -12.35 37.47
N SER A 133 -21.11 -13.29 36.72
CA SER A 133 -20.52 -14.60 36.48
C SER A 133 -19.34 -14.43 35.50
N HIS A 134 -18.11 -14.44 36.02
CA HIS A 134 -16.91 -14.66 35.23
C HIS A 134 -16.99 -16.03 34.53
N ARG A 135 -17.44 -16.07 33.27
CA ARG A 135 -17.23 -17.23 32.41
C ARG A 135 -15.83 -17.13 31.80
N ARG A 136 -14.86 -17.80 32.42
CA ARG A 136 -13.63 -18.20 31.72
C ARG A 136 -14.06 -19.18 30.62
N GLY A 137 -14.01 -18.73 29.37
CA GLY A 137 -14.14 -19.63 28.23
C GLY A 137 -12.99 -20.62 28.24
N PHE A 138 -13.26 -21.88 28.58
CA PHE A 138 -12.32 -22.96 28.33
C PHE A 138 -12.25 -23.17 26.82
N HIS A 139 -11.15 -22.73 26.20
CA HIS A 139 -10.81 -23.17 24.85
C HIS A 139 -10.53 -24.68 24.90
N THR A 140 -11.50 -25.51 24.54
CA THR A 140 -11.27 -26.94 24.31
C THR A 140 -10.47 -27.08 23.03
N ARG A 141 -9.15 -27.16 23.21
CA ARG A 141 -8.15 -27.39 22.20
C ARG A 141 -8.33 -28.81 21.64
N ARG A 142 -8.96 -28.95 20.47
CA ARG A 142 -8.83 -30.18 19.69
C ARG A 142 -7.46 -30.13 19.00
N GLN A 143 -6.47 -30.82 19.56
CA GLN A 143 -5.22 -31.07 18.84
C GLN A 143 -5.53 -31.99 17.65
N LEU A 144 -5.54 -31.42 16.45
CA LEU A 144 -5.32 -32.19 15.24
C LEU A 144 -3.82 -32.44 15.14
N SER A 145 -3.41 -33.70 15.18
CA SER A 145 -2.03 -34.12 14.89
C SER A 145 -1.65 -33.63 13.48
N PRO A 146 -0.48 -33.00 13.28
CA PRO A 146 -0.07 -32.61 11.95
C PRO A 146 0.28 -33.86 11.15
N THR A 147 -0.48 -34.13 10.10
CA THR A 147 -0.01 -34.95 8.99
C THR A 147 1.16 -34.18 8.36
N SER A 148 2.28 -34.87 8.19
CA SER A 148 3.53 -34.35 7.65
C SER A 148 3.32 -33.66 6.30
N TYR A 149 3.24 -32.33 6.32
CA TYR A 149 3.27 -31.51 5.13
C TYR A 149 4.72 -31.40 4.66
N HIS A 150 4.96 -31.80 3.41
CA HIS A 150 6.19 -31.49 2.71
C HIS A 150 6.45 -29.98 2.78
N ARG A 151 7.65 -29.64 3.24
CA ARG A 151 8.20 -28.28 3.36
C ARG A 151 8.07 -27.55 2.01
N ARG A 152 7.03 -26.73 1.85
CA ARG A 152 7.06 -25.68 0.82
C ARG A 152 7.97 -24.58 1.34
N LEU A 153 8.97 -24.23 0.54
CA LEU A 153 9.78 -23.04 0.71
C LEU A 153 8.84 -21.85 0.96
N SER A 154 9.09 -21.03 1.99
CA SER A 154 8.35 -19.79 2.15
C SER A 154 8.75 -18.88 0.99
N LEU A 155 7.94 -18.83 -0.05
CA LEU A 155 8.06 -17.85 -1.11
C LEU A 155 7.71 -16.50 -0.51
N THR A 156 8.72 -15.71 -0.17
CA THR A 156 8.57 -14.29 0.14
C THR A 156 8.04 -13.58 -1.09
N GLN A 157 6.94 -12.83 -0.94
CA GLN A 157 6.26 -12.11 -2.02
C GLN A 157 6.90 -10.72 -2.20
N VAL A 158 7.71 -10.51 -3.24
CA VAL A 158 8.41 -9.24 -3.54
C VAL A 158 8.09 -8.87 -4.99
N ARG A 159 7.66 -7.63 -5.31
CA ARG A 159 6.83 -7.34 -6.51
C ARG A 159 7.41 -6.39 -7.57
N THR A 160 6.96 -6.66 -8.79
CA THR A 160 6.62 -5.83 -9.97
C THR A 160 7.73 -5.14 -10.75
N LEU A 161 7.86 -5.54 -12.02
CA LEU A 161 8.75 -4.97 -13.02
C LEU A 161 8.02 -3.89 -13.84
N TYR A 162 8.53 -2.67 -13.84
CA TYR A 162 8.21 -1.71 -14.91
C TYR A 162 9.27 -1.83 -16.01
N VAL A 163 8.85 -2.03 -17.25
CA VAL A 163 9.75 -1.96 -18.41
C VAL A 163 9.98 -0.50 -18.80
N THR A 164 11.08 -0.22 -19.50
CA THR A 164 11.34 1.12 -20.04
C THR A 164 10.26 1.54 -21.03
N GLN A 165 10.07 2.84 -21.21
CA GLN A 165 9.10 3.36 -22.18
C GLN A 165 9.37 2.83 -23.59
N PHE A 166 10.64 2.77 -24.00
CA PHE A 166 11.03 2.22 -25.30
C PHE A 166 10.57 0.76 -25.46
N GLN A 167 10.80 -0.08 -24.46
CA GLN A 167 10.37 -1.48 -24.47
C GLN A 167 8.84 -1.61 -24.49
N ALA A 168 8.12 -0.78 -23.75
CA ALA A 168 6.66 -0.75 -23.77
C ALA A 168 6.10 -0.35 -25.15
N LEU A 169 6.70 0.66 -25.80
CA LEU A 169 6.35 1.07 -27.16
C LEU A 169 6.67 -0.02 -28.19
N ASP A 170 7.74 -0.79 -28.00
CA ASP A 170 8.10 -1.90 -28.89
C ASP A 170 7.06 -3.03 -28.84
N MET A 171 6.58 -3.39 -27.64
CA MET A 171 5.47 -4.33 -27.47
C MET A 171 4.19 -3.88 -28.18
N LEU A 172 3.93 -2.57 -28.23
CA LEU A 172 2.79 -2.01 -28.97
C LEU A 172 3.01 -2.09 -30.50
N LYS A 173 4.24 -1.85 -30.99
CA LYS A 173 4.58 -2.00 -32.42
C LYS A 173 4.38 -3.44 -32.89
N GLU A 174 4.73 -4.43 -32.08
CA GLU A 174 4.51 -5.85 -32.39
C GLU A 174 3.01 -6.17 -32.57
N LYS A 175 2.13 -5.47 -31.86
CA LYS A 175 0.67 -5.55 -32.04
C LYS A 175 0.14 -4.63 -33.15
N SER A 176 1.03 -4.08 -33.99
CA SER A 176 0.70 -3.15 -35.09
C SER A 176 0.02 -1.85 -34.65
N ILE A 177 0.29 -1.39 -33.43
CA ILE A 177 -0.20 -0.10 -32.93
C ILE A 177 0.75 1.03 -33.38
N PRO A 178 0.25 2.13 -33.98
CA PRO A 178 1.07 3.27 -34.33
C PRO A 178 1.65 3.93 -33.07
N VAL A 179 2.97 4.11 -33.05
CA VAL A 179 3.67 4.79 -31.96
C VAL A 179 4.54 5.92 -32.49
N ASN A 180 4.58 7.02 -31.76
CA ASN A 180 5.37 8.20 -32.08
C ASN A 180 5.83 8.83 -30.76
N GLU A 181 7.02 8.46 -30.31
CA GLU A 181 7.52 8.89 -29.00
C GLU A 181 7.70 10.41 -28.96
N MET A 182 6.86 11.08 -28.17
CA MET A 182 6.86 12.53 -28.01
C MET A 182 6.61 12.91 -26.55
N THR A 183 7.08 14.10 -26.17
CA THR A 183 6.74 14.71 -24.88
C THR A 183 5.24 14.89 -24.76
N ALA A 184 4.70 14.81 -23.55
CA ALA A 184 3.27 14.95 -23.31
C ALA A 184 2.73 16.29 -23.82
N SER A 185 1.63 16.25 -24.57
CA SER A 185 0.85 17.41 -24.99
C SER A 185 -0.41 17.55 -24.12
N PRO A 186 -0.93 18.76 -23.88
CA PRO A 186 -2.24 18.96 -23.25
C PRO A 186 -3.40 18.29 -23.99
N ASP A 187 -3.26 18.07 -25.31
CA ASP A 187 -4.25 17.41 -26.15
C ASP A 187 -4.17 15.87 -26.11
N ASP A 188 -3.19 15.32 -25.41
CA ASP A 188 -3.07 13.88 -25.26
C ASP A 188 -4.09 13.37 -24.23
N ILE A 189 -4.67 12.21 -24.50
CA ILE A 189 -5.53 11.48 -23.57
C ILE A 189 -4.76 10.33 -22.91
N SER A 190 -5.25 9.84 -21.78
CA SER A 190 -4.71 8.66 -21.10
C SER A 190 -5.68 7.48 -21.22
N ILE A 191 -5.14 6.33 -21.65
CA ILE A 191 -5.84 5.03 -21.68
C ILE A 191 -4.97 4.03 -20.94
N SER A 192 -5.54 3.40 -19.91
CA SER A 192 -4.84 2.39 -19.13
C SER A 192 -5.68 1.13 -18.96
N VAL A 193 -5.04 -0.03 -18.89
CA VAL A 193 -5.68 -1.29 -18.49
C VAL A 193 -5.10 -1.73 -17.16
N THR A 194 -5.96 -1.98 -16.18
CA THR A 194 -5.59 -2.42 -14.83
C THR A 194 -6.71 -3.24 -14.19
N ILE A 195 -6.65 -3.46 -12.88
CA ILE A 195 -7.62 -4.23 -12.12
C ILE A 195 -8.52 -3.28 -11.34
N ASP A 196 -9.84 -3.39 -11.53
CA ASP A 196 -10.82 -2.76 -10.65
C ASP A 196 -11.01 -3.64 -9.42
N ARG A 197 -10.39 -3.20 -8.31
CA ARG A 197 -10.48 -3.88 -7.00
C ARG A 197 -11.90 -3.98 -6.46
N THR A 198 -12.77 -3.05 -6.81
CA THR A 198 -14.16 -3.04 -6.33
C THR A 198 -15.04 -3.95 -7.18
N ALA A 199 -14.85 -3.92 -8.50
CA ALA A 199 -15.57 -4.82 -9.41
C ALA A 199 -14.98 -6.25 -9.46
N LEU A 200 -13.79 -6.46 -8.88
CA LEU A 200 -13.04 -7.73 -8.91
C LEU A 200 -12.79 -8.24 -10.34
N SER A 201 -12.53 -7.32 -11.27
CA SER A 201 -12.40 -7.58 -12.70
C SER A 201 -11.39 -6.64 -13.35
N PRO A 202 -10.85 -6.96 -14.53
CA PRO A 202 -10.05 -5.99 -15.29
C PRO A 202 -10.90 -4.79 -15.69
N CYS A 203 -10.26 -3.64 -15.86
CA CYS A 203 -10.92 -2.42 -16.30
C CYS A 203 -10.03 -1.58 -17.21
N VAL A 204 -10.70 -0.79 -18.05
CA VAL A 204 -10.08 0.33 -18.76
C VAL A 204 -10.25 1.59 -17.89
N ILE A 205 -9.16 2.29 -17.63
CA ILE A 205 -9.19 3.65 -17.10
C ILE A 205 -8.98 4.59 -18.28
N ALA A 206 -9.94 5.48 -18.51
CA ALA A 206 -9.86 6.47 -19.56
C ALA A 206 -9.92 7.87 -18.95
N SER A 207 -9.06 8.78 -19.42
CA SER A 207 -9.02 10.17 -18.98
C SER A 207 -8.81 11.09 -20.18
N PRO A 208 -9.58 12.18 -20.32
CA PRO A 208 -9.36 13.19 -21.36
C PRO A 208 -8.11 14.05 -21.12
N SER A 209 -7.44 13.87 -19.97
CA SER A 209 -6.17 14.50 -19.62
C SER A 209 -5.01 13.49 -19.77
N PRO A 210 -3.80 13.93 -20.17
CA PRO A 210 -2.62 13.07 -20.20
C PRO A 210 -2.20 12.59 -18.81
N ASN A 211 -2.60 13.33 -17.77
CA ASN A 211 -2.33 13.03 -16.38
C ASN A 211 -3.64 12.63 -15.69
N PRO A 212 -3.97 11.32 -15.62
CA PRO A 212 -5.20 10.84 -15.00
C PRO A 212 -5.29 11.14 -13.50
N ASP A 213 -4.17 11.49 -12.85
CA ASP A 213 -4.10 11.84 -11.44
C ASP A 213 -4.38 13.33 -11.15
N GLU A 214 -4.49 14.16 -12.18
CA GLU A 214 -4.76 15.59 -12.08
C GLU A 214 -6.22 15.89 -12.42
N GLY A 215 -7.01 16.16 -11.38
CA GLY A 215 -8.45 16.40 -11.53
C GLY A 215 -9.24 15.11 -11.72
N SER A 216 -10.47 15.07 -11.22
CA SER A 216 -11.31 13.85 -11.14
C SER A 216 -11.89 13.39 -12.49
N TYR A 217 -11.12 13.51 -13.58
CA TYR A 217 -11.60 13.30 -14.94
C TYR A 217 -11.45 11.85 -15.41
N ALA A 218 -10.64 11.04 -14.74
CA ALA A 218 -10.49 9.63 -15.08
C ALA A 218 -11.73 8.82 -14.67
N ARG A 219 -12.16 7.90 -15.53
CA ARG A 219 -13.25 6.95 -15.25
C ARG A 219 -12.83 5.52 -15.52
N LYS A 220 -13.29 4.60 -14.66
CA LYS A 220 -13.11 3.15 -14.80
C LYS A 220 -14.27 2.53 -15.58
N PHE A 221 -13.93 1.61 -16.48
CA PHE A 221 -14.85 0.81 -17.28
C PHE A 221 -14.47 -0.68 -17.10
N PRO A 222 -15.05 -1.36 -16.09
CA PRO A 222 -14.77 -2.77 -15.85
C PRO A 222 -15.34 -3.66 -16.95
N PHE A 223 -14.68 -4.78 -17.22
CA PHE A 223 -15.08 -5.78 -18.20
C PHE A 223 -14.73 -7.21 -17.72
N ASP A 224 -15.29 -8.23 -18.36
CA ASP A 224 -15.05 -9.62 -17.96
C ASP A 224 -13.64 -10.10 -18.36
N TYR A 225 -12.94 -10.75 -17.43
CA TYR A 225 -11.64 -11.37 -17.68
C TYR A 225 -11.70 -12.51 -18.71
N ALA A 226 -12.84 -13.21 -18.77
CA ALA A 226 -13.06 -14.28 -19.73
C ALA A 226 -13.18 -13.77 -21.18
N SER A 227 -13.42 -12.46 -21.38
CA SER A 227 -13.52 -11.85 -22.70
C SER A 227 -12.24 -12.06 -23.51
N ALA A 228 -12.40 -12.72 -24.66
CA ALA A 228 -11.31 -12.95 -25.60
C ALA A 228 -10.90 -11.65 -26.33
N SER A 229 -11.82 -10.68 -26.43
CA SER A 229 -11.63 -9.38 -27.07
C SER A 229 -12.44 -8.32 -26.34
N VAL A 230 -11.94 -7.08 -26.32
CA VAL A 230 -12.60 -5.94 -25.65
C VAL A 230 -13.05 -4.89 -26.68
N LYS A 231 -13.52 -5.37 -27.85
CA LYS A 231 -13.92 -4.53 -28.99
C LYS A 231 -15.44 -4.30 -29.11
N GLU A 232 -16.21 -4.69 -28.11
CA GLU A 232 -17.67 -4.57 -28.18
C GLU A 232 -18.10 -3.10 -28.30
N ALA A 233 -18.92 -2.80 -29.31
CA ALA A 233 -19.31 -1.43 -29.64
C ALA A 233 -19.95 -0.67 -28.45
N PRO A 234 -20.84 -1.25 -27.63
CA PRO A 234 -21.38 -0.54 -26.47
C PRO A 234 -20.31 -0.11 -25.46
N PHE A 235 -19.31 -0.97 -25.21
CA PHE A 235 -18.22 -0.71 -24.29
C PHE A 235 -17.31 0.42 -24.80
N ILE A 236 -16.88 0.31 -26.07
CA ILE A 236 -16.04 1.34 -26.71
C ILE A 236 -16.77 2.68 -26.80
N ASN A 237 -18.05 2.69 -27.16
CA ASN A 237 -18.85 3.92 -27.25
C ASN A 237 -18.96 4.64 -25.90
N ALA A 238 -19.05 3.91 -24.79
CA ALA A 238 -19.05 4.50 -23.45
C ALA A 238 -17.73 5.22 -23.14
N ILE A 239 -16.60 4.64 -23.55
CA ILE A 239 -15.26 5.21 -23.38
C ILE A 239 -15.08 6.46 -24.26
N VAL A 240 -15.42 6.37 -25.56
CA VAL A 240 -15.37 7.51 -26.49
C VAL A 240 -16.20 8.69 -25.97
N SER A 241 -17.43 8.42 -25.52
CA SER A 241 -18.33 9.44 -24.98
C SER A 241 -17.72 10.16 -23.78
N HIS A 242 -17.07 9.41 -22.89
CA HIS A 242 -16.39 9.97 -21.72
C HIS A 242 -15.14 10.79 -22.09
N LEU A 243 -14.39 10.37 -23.09
CA LEU A 243 -13.21 11.09 -23.58
C LEU A 243 -13.55 12.32 -24.42
N HIS A 244 -14.84 12.54 -24.71
CA HIS A 244 -15.31 13.60 -25.61
C HIS A 244 -14.64 13.56 -26.99
N LEU A 245 -14.27 12.37 -27.46
CA LEU A 245 -13.67 12.20 -28.77
C LEU A 245 -14.75 12.44 -29.83
N SER A 246 -14.77 13.65 -30.39
CA SER A 246 -15.55 14.05 -31.55
C SER A 246 -14.91 13.47 -32.80
N GLY A 247 -15.03 12.16 -33.00
CA GLY A 247 -14.25 11.45 -34.02
C GLY A 247 -15.06 10.43 -34.80
N THR A 248 -14.86 10.47 -36.12
CA THR A 248 -15.26 9.51 -37.14
C THR A 248 -15.22 8.03 -36.71
N SER A 249 -15.93 7.14 -37.42
CA SER A 249 -15.87 5.67 -37.19
C SER A 249 -14.43 5.11 -37.16
N GLN A 250 -13.48 5.82 -37.78
CA GLN A 250 -12.06 5.49 -37.76
C GLN A 250 -11.42 5.67 -36.37
N ALA A 251 -11.71 6.77 -35.65
CA ALA A 251 -11.17 7.01 -34.31
C ALA A 251 -11.66 5.95 -33.31
N HIS A 252 -12.94 5.58 -33.41
CA HIS A 252 -13.54 4.53 -32.58
C HIS A 252 -12.87 3.17 -32.84
N ALA A 253 -12.66 2.82 -34.11
CA ALA A 253 -12.00 1.58 -34.49
C ALA A 253 -10.53 1.54 -34.02
N ALA A 254 -9.81 2.65 -34.15
CA ALA A 254 -8.42 2.75 -33.70
C ALA A 254 -8.30 2.62 -32.18
N LEU A 255 -9.19 3.29 -31.41
CA LEU A 255 -9.26 3.17 -29.96
C LEU A 255 -9.59 1.73 -29.52
N ALA A 256 -10.56 1.09 -30.17
CA ALA A 256 -10.89 -0.30 -29.92
C ALA A 256 -9.71 -1.24 -30.18
N SER A 257 -8.93 -0.98 -31.24
CA SER A 257 -7.73 -1.74 -31.55
C SER A 257 -6.63 -1.56 -30.49
N LEU A 258 -6.43 -0.33 -30.01
CA LEU A 258 -5.48 -0.05 -28.93
C LEU A 258 -5.88 -0.79 -27.65
N ILE A 259 -7.11 -0.58 -27.17
CA ILE A 259 -7.61 -1.18 -25.92
C ILE A 259 -7.49 -2.70 -25.96
N ASP A 260 -7.89 -3.32 -27.07
CA ASP A 260 -7.78 -4.77 -27.25
C ASP A 260 -6.32 -5.24 -27.27
N SER A 261 -5.43 -4.52 -27.94
CA SER A 261 -4.00 -4.88 -27.99
C SER A 261 -3.33 -4.77 -26.62
N VAL A 262 -3.63 -3.70 -25.88
CA VAL A 262 -3.17 -3.52 -24.50
C VAL A 262 -3.75 -4.62 -23.60
N TRP A 263 -5.03 -4.98 -23.76
CA TRP A 263 -5.62 -6.11 -23.04
C TRP A 263 -4.95 -7.45 -23.35
N GLN A 264 -4.64 -7.74 -24.63
CA GLN A 264 -3.92 -8.97 -24.96
C GLN A 264 -2.54 -8.99 -24.30
N ILE A 265 -1.78 -7.89 -24.33
CA ILE A 265 -0.50 -7.81 -23.61
C ILE A 265 -0.72 -8.04 -22.11
N PHE A 266 -1.74 -7.40 -21.54
CA PHE A 266 -2.07 -7.51 -20.12
C PHE A 266 -2.27 -8.97 -19.71
N LYS A 267 -3.07 -9.71 -20.49
CA LYS A 267 -3.41 -11.11 -20.25
C LYS A 267 -2.26 -12.06 -20.56
N GLU A 268 -1.58 -11.89 -21.70
CA GLU A 268 -0.50 -12.77 -22.18
C GLU A 268 0.77 -12.65 -21.35
N LYS A 269 1.04 -11.47 -20.77
CA LYS A 269 2.28 -11.17 -20.04
C LYS A 269 2.06 -10.98 -18.54
N GLU A 270 0.84 -11.21 -18.05
CA GLU A 270 0.47 -11.06 -16.64
C GLU A 270 0.81 -9.67 -16.08
N ALA A 271 0.35 -8.65 -16.79
CA ALA A 271 0.49 -7.27 -16.35
C ALA A 271 -0.44 -6.97 -15.18
N PHE A 272 -0.07 -5.98 -14.36
CA PHE A 272 -0.98 -5.39 -13.37
C PHE A 272 -1.42 -3.97 -13.78
N LEU A 273 -0.64 -3.30 -14.64
CA LEU A 273 -0.92 -1.97 -15.13
C LEU A 273 -0.24 -1.76 -16.49
N LEU A 274 -1.02 -1.38 -17.49
CA LEU A 274 -0.48 -0.90 -18.77
C LEU A 274 -1.07 0.47 -19.05
N GLU A 275 -0.25 1.52 -18.95
CA GLU A 275 -0.66 2.90 -19.22
C GLU A 275 -0.17 3.31 -20.60
N THR A 276 -1.03 3.98 -21.36
CA THR A 276 -0.70 4.59 -22.65
C THR A 276 -1.17 6.03 -22.68
N ARG A 277 -0.31 6.90 -23.21
CA ARG A 277 -0.65 8.28 -23.54
C ARG A 277 -0.80 8.39 -25.04
N VAL A 278 -1.91 8.96 -25.47
CA VAL A 278 -2.40 8.82 -26.84
C VAL A 278 -2.80 10.18 -27.38
N ASN A 279 -2.45 10.46 -28.63
CA ASN A 279 -3.01 11.57 -29.38
C ASN A 279 -3.98 11.06 -30.44
N VAL A 280 -5.10 11.76 -30.61
CA VAL A 280 -6.08 11.48 -31.66
C VAL A 280 -6.16 12.69 -32.57
N SER A 281 -5.79 12.51 -33.84
CA SER A 281 -5.84 13.58 -34.84
C SER A 281 -7.30 13.91 -35.21
N PRO A 282 -7.57 15.11 -35.75
CA PRO A 282 -8.89 15.49 -36.26
C PRO A 282 -9.44 14.52 -37.32
N GLU A 283 -8.56 13.87 -38.09
CA GLU A 283 -8.91 12.85 -39.09
C GLU A 283 -9.23 11.48 -38.48
N GLY A 284 -9.13 11.34 -37.15
CA GLY A 284 -9.38 10.11 -36.41
C GLY A 284 -8.22 9.13 -36.41
N LYS A 285 -6.99 9.58 -36.69
CA LYS A 285 -5.79 8.75 -36.54
C LYS A 285 -5.35 8.76 -35.08
N LEU A 286 -5.05 7.58 -34.55
CA LEU A 286 -4.59 7.39 -33.18
C LEU A 286 -3.09 7.05 -33.19
N GLU A 287 -2.31 7.74 -32.38
CA GLU A 287 -0.90 7.44 -32.14
C GLU A 287 -0.59 7.38 -30.63
N VAL A 288 0.18 6.37 -30.21
CA VAL A 288 0.67 6.28 -28.83
C VAL A 288 1.96 7.10 -28.71
N ARG A 289 1.95 8.10 -27.82
CA ARG A 289 3.08 9.02 -27.58
C ARG A 289 3.92 8.68 -26.36
N GLY A 290 3.42 7.78 -25.51
CA GLY A 290 4.18 7.21 -24.41
C GLY A 290 3.47 6.03 -23.78
N ALA A 291 4.23 5.20 -23.09
CA ALA A 291 3.71 4.00 -22.45
C ALA A 291 4.47 3.70 -21.17
N ARG A 292 3.76 3.20 -20.16
CA ARG A 292 4.33 2.73 -18.90
C ARG A 292 3.69 1.40 -18.54
N PHE A 293 4.45 0.32 -18.70
CA PHE A 293 3.94 -1.04 -18.55
C PHE A 293 4.56 -1.73 -17.34
N GLY A 294 3.71 -2.23 -16.46
CA GLY A 294 4.06 -2.92 -15.22
C GLY A 294 3.57 -4.37 -15.22
N PHE A 295 4.48 -5.29 -14.92
CA PHE A 295 4.25 -6.74 -14.93
C PHE A 295 4.40 -7.36 -13.54
N ASP A 296 3.56 -8.35 -13.22
CA ASP A 296 3.68 -9.14 -12.00
C ASP A 296 4.81 -10.18 -12.17
N ASP A 297 5.61 -10.36 -11.12
CA ASP A 297 6.71 -11.32 -11.10
C ASP A 297 6.35 -12.62 -10.38
N ALA A 298 5.15 -12.72 -9.78
CA ALA A 298 4.77 -13.85 -8.95
C ALA A 298 4.84 -15.19 -9.72
N ALA A 299 4.38 -15.19 -10.96
CA ALA A 299 4.45 -16.35 -11.84
C ALA A 299 5.87 -16.66 -12.31
N PHE A 300 6.66 -15.64 -12.64
CA PHE A 300 8.06 -15.81 -13.00
C PHE A 300 8.87 -16.43 -11.87
N ARG A 301 8.70 -15.95 -10.63
CA ARG A 301 9.44 -16.46 -9.47
C ARG A 301 9.02 -17.87 -9.06
N SER A 302 7.76 -18.24 -9.26
CA SER A 302 7.24 -19.56 -8.89
C SER A 302 7.42 -20.62 -9.97
N SER A 303 7.40 -20.23 -11.25
CA SER A 303 7.32 -21.18 -12.38
C SER A 303 8.20 -20.82 -13.58
N GLY A 304 8.95 -19.71 -13.54
CA GLY A 304 9.80 -19.26 -14.64
C GLY A 304 9.04 -18.73 -15.87
N ARG A 305 7.71 -18.62 -15.79
CA ARG A 305 6.87 -18.06 -16.87
C ARG A 305 7.20 -16.60 -17.13
N HIS A 306 6.97 -16.14 -18.37
CA HIS A 306 7.22 -14.75 -18.79
C HIS A 306 8.68 -14.29 -18.62
N GLY A 307 9.64 -15.24 -18.68
CA GLY A 307 11.06 -14.94 -18.55
C GLY A 307 11.60 -14.01 -19.64
N ASP A 308 10.93 -13.91 -20.79
CA ASP A 308 11.19 -12.89 -21.81
C ASP A 308 10.97 -11.47 -21.31
N VAL A 309 9.89 -11.22 -20.57
CA VAL A 309 9.60 -9.90 -19.97
C VAL A 309 10.60 -9.60 -18.85
N HIS A 310 10.90 -10.57 -17.98
CA HIS A 310 11.82 -10.35 -16.87
C HIS A 310 13.29 -10.16 -17.29
N ARG A 311 13.67 -10.62 -18.49
CA ARG A 311 14.98 -10.32 -19.09
C ARG A 311 15.12 -8.87 -19.54
N LEU A 312 14.02 -8.13 -19.71
CA LEU A 312 14.05 -6.72 -20.08
C LEU A 312 14.46 -5.80 -18.94
N ARG A 313 14.44 -6.31 -17.69
CA ARG A 313 14.82 -5.55 -16.50
C ARG A 313 16.31 -5.24 -16.50
N ASP A 314 16.65 -3.96 -16.52
CA ASP A 314 18.02 -3.51 -16.30
C ASP A 314 18.20 -2.94 -14.89
N LYS A 315 18.86 -3.73 -14.03
CA LYS A 315 19.14 -3.35 -12.65
C LYS A 315 20.17 -2.22 -12.53
N ALA A 316 20.94 -1.92 -13.58
CA ALA A 316 21.91 -0.83 -13.57
C ALA A 316 21.24 0.55 -13.68
N GLU A 317 20.04 0.62 -14.24
CA GLU A 317 19.25 1.86 -14.36
C GLU A 317 18.32 2.09 -13.16
N GLU A 318 18.19 1.10 -12.26
CA GLU A 318 17.38 1.17 -11.06
C GLU A 318 18.15 1.80 -9.87
N VAL A 319 17.41 2.20 -8.84
CA VAL A 319 18.01 2.70 -7.59
C VAL A 319 18.77 1.57 -6.91
N TRP A 320 20.09 1.72 -6.80
CA TRP A 320 21.01 0.73 -6.21
C TRP A 320 20.49 0.19 -4.86
N GLU A 321 20.05 1.07 -3.96
CA GLU A 321 19.58 0.68 -2.62
C GLU A 321 18.36 -0.24 -2.68
N GLU A 322 17.47 -0.04 -3.67
CA GLU A 322 16.27 -0.85 -3.88
C GLU A 322 16.65 -2.23 -4.43
N VAL A 323 17.57 -2.27 -5.39
CA VAL A 323 18.10 -3.53 -5.97
C VAL A 323 18.86 -4.35 -4.93
N GLU A 324 19.64 -3.71 -4.06
CA GLU A 324 20.38 -4.39 -2.99
C GLU A 324 19.41 -4.91 -1.92
N ALA A 325 18.40 -4.13 -1.52
CA ALA A 325 17.37 -4.55 -0.57
C ALA A 325 16.59 -5.79 -1.05
N GLU A 326 16.26 -5.84 -2.35
CA GLU A 326 15.49 -6.93 -2.95
C GLU A 326 16.15 -8.30 -2.75
N LYS A 327 17.49 -8.36 -2.72
CA LYS A 327 18.24 -9.63 -2.55
C LYS A 327 17.91 -10.34 -1.24
N ASP A 328 17.62 -9.57 -0.20
CA ASP A 328 17.25 -10.07 1.12
C ASP A 328 15.73 -10.11 1.34
N GLY A 329 14.95 -9.87 0.29
CA GLY A 329 13.49 -9.78 0.36
C GLY A 329 13.01 -8.57 1.15
N ILE A 330 13.77 -7.48 1.16
CA ILE A 330 13.42 -6.22 1.81
C ILE A 330 12.78 -5.31 0.76
N VAL A 331 11.64 -4.70 1.10
CA VAL A 331 11.04 -3.67 0.24
C VAL A 331 11.57 -2.32 0.71
N TYR A 332 12.51 -1.78 -0.05
CA TYR A 332 13.06 -0.44 0.15
C TYR A 332 12.53 0.50 -0.93
N VAL A 333 12.16 1.71 -0.56
CA VAL A 333 11.79 2.78 -1.50
C VAL A 333 12.55 4.03 -1.08
N LYS A 334 13.42 4.54 -1.96
CA LYS A 334 14.13 5.79 -1.71
C LYS A 334 13.15 6.96 -1.88
N LEU A 335 12.98 7.76 -0.83
CA LEU A 335 12.10 8.93 -0.89
C LEU A 335 12.88 10.13 -1.44
N ALA A 336 12.23 10.90 -2.31
CA ALA A 336 12.81 12.10 -2.92
C ALA A 336 13.01 13.23 -1.90
N GLY A 337 13.88 14.19 -2.21
CA GLY A 337 14.13 15.38 -1.39
C GLY A 337 15.25 15.22 -0.36
N GLY A 338 15.27 16.09 0.66
CA GLY A 338 16.32 16.18 1.68
C GLY A 338 16.05 15.37 2.96
N GLY A 339 15.43 14.19 2.85
CA GLY A 339 15.08 13.37 4.01
C GLY A 339 16.30 12.97 4.84
N SER A 340 16.24 13.16 6.16
CA SER A 340 17.35 12.93 7.09
C SER A 340 17.13 11.77 8.07
N ILE A 341 15.93 11.19 8.10
CA ILE A 341 15.58 10.07 8.97
C ILE A 341 15.50 8.79 8.13
N GLY A 342 16.40 7.84 8.38
CA GLY A 342 16.27 6.50 7.83
C GLY A 342 15.18 5.72 8.58
N THR A 343 14.34 4.95 7.90
CA THR A 343 13.33 4.11 8.55
C THR A 343 13.61 2.63 8.36
N LEU A 344 13.39 1.83 9.40
CA LEU A 344 13.41 0.36 9.38
C LEU A 344 12.18 -0.14 10.13
N VAL A 345 11.24 -0.73 9.41
CA VAL A 345 9.94 -1.13 9.95
C VAL A 345 9.58 -2.52 9.44
N ASN A 346 8.82 -3.29 10.22
CA ASN A 346 8.22 -4.53 9.73
C ASN A 346 6.73 -4.34 9.42
N GLY A 347 6.32 -4.79 8.24
CA GLY A 347 4.95 -4.68 7.74
C GLY A 347 4.68 -3.40 6.97
N ALA A 348 4.20 -3.55 5.74
CA ALA A 348 3.92 -2.46 4.79
C ALA A 348 3.07 -1.31 5.38
N GLY A 349 1.91 -1.62 5.95
CA GLY A 349 1.00 -0.63 6.51
C GLY A 349 1.62 0.14 7.68
N LEU A 350 2.38 -0.54 8.55
CA LEU A 350 3.09 0.10 9.64
C LEU A 350 4.25 0.98 9.14
N ALA A 351 4.97 0.53 8.12
CA ALA A 351 6.05 1.29 7.49
C ALA A 351 5.51 2.58 6.87
N MET A 352 4.41 2.52 6.12
CA MET A 352 3.75 3.69 5.55
C MET A 352 3.27 4.65 6.64
N ASN A 353 2.59 4.10 7.67
CA ASN A 353 2.13 4.91 8.78
C ASN A 353 3.28 5.52 9.61
N THR A 354 4.41 4.83 9.73
CA THR A 354 5.59 5.36 10.42
C THR A 354 6.14 6.57 9.69
N VAL A 355 6.26 6.51 8.37
CA VAL A 355 6.68 7.67 7.56
C VAL A 355 5.68 8.82 7.71
N ASP A 356 4.38 8.54 7.62
CA ASP A 356 3.33 9.55 7.77
C ASP A 356 3.38 10.21 9.15
N ALA A 357 3.47 9.41 10.21
CA ALA A 357 3.46 9.88 11.59
C ALA A 357 4.75 10.63 11.95
N LEU A 358 5.93 10.21 11.47
CA LEU A 358 7.17 10.99 11.63
C LEU A 358 7.06 12.35 10.93
N THR A 359 6.45 12.39 9.73
CA THR A 359 6.23 13.64 9.00
C THR A 359 5.32 14.60 9.76
N LEU A 360 4.26 14.08 10.41
CA LEU A 360 3.40 14.88 11.29
C LEU A 360 4.15 15.47 12.50
N HIS A 361 5.25 14.85 12.93
CA HIS A 361 6.14 15.37 13.99
C HIS A 361 7.26 16.25 13.46
N GLY A 362 7.20 16.70 12.20
CA GLY A 362 8.23 17.56 11.57
C GLY A 362 9.46 16.80 11.06
N GLY A 363 9.45 15.47 11.11
CA GLY A 363 10.49 14.62 10.56
C GLY A 363 10.46 14.53 9.04
N HIS A 364 11.63 14.31 8.43
CA HIS A 364 11.74 14.10 6.99
C HIS A 364 12.40 12.74 6.74
N CYS A 365 11.62 11.77 6.30
CA CYS A 365 12.12 10.41 6.06
C CYS A 365 12.91 10.34 4.74
N ALA A 366 14.09 9.71 4.76
CA ALA A 366 14.93 9.48 3.58
C ALA A 366 14.44 8.30 2.75
N ASN A 367 13.77 7.34 3.39
CA ASN A 367 13.30 6.10 2.78
C ASN A 367 12.02 5.59 3.45
N PHE A 368 11.36 4.67 2.75
CA PHE A 368 10.44 3.69 3.29
C PHE A 368 11.14 2.33 3.27
N LEU A 369 11.00 1.52 4.33
CA LEU A 369 11.53 0.16 4.39
C LEU A 369 10.57 -0.76 5.14
N ASP A 370 10.20 -1.87 4.49
CA ASP A 370 9.50 -3.01 5.08
C ASP A 370 10.38 -4.26 5.00
N THR A 371 10.72 -4.86 6.16
CA THR A 371 11.55 -6.06 6.23
C THR A 371 10.80 -7.38 5.90
N GLY A 372 9.52 -7.33 5.51
CA GLY A 372 8.81 -8.51 5.01
C GLY A 372 8.30 -9.48 6.07
N GLY A 373 7.78 -8.95 7.18
CA GLY A 373 7.15 -9.73 8.25
C GLY A 373 8.11 -10.58 9.11
N LYS A 374 9.41 -10.62 8.77
CA LYS A 374 10.46 -11.26 9.56
C LYS A 374 11.61 -10.28 9.79
N ALA A 375 11.81 -9.88 11.04
CA ALA A 375 12.95 -9.06 11.47
C ALA A 375 14.06 -9.97 12.01
N THR A 376 14.70 -10.73 11.13
CA THR A 376 15.88 -11.55 11.47
C THR A 376 17.12 -10.67 11.64
N SER A 377 18.14 -11.16 12.34
CA SER A 377 19.40 -10.42 12.51
C SER A 377 20.06 -10.06 11.17
N GLU A 378 19.99 -10.96 10.19
CA GLU A 378 20.55 -10.75 8.84
C GLU A 378 19.79 -9.64 8.09
N THR A 379 18.45 -9.68 8.09
CA THR A 379 17.64 -8.63 7.43
C THR A 379 17.79 -7.28 8.12
N VAL A 380 17.92 -7.23 9.44
CA VAL A 380 18.23 -6.01 10.20
C VAL A 380 19.61 -5.46 9.82
N LYS A 381 20.63 -6.31 9.76
CA LYS A 381 21.99 -5.91 9.35
C LYS A 381 22.03 -5.38 7.91
N SER A 382 21.38 -6.07 6.97
CA SER A 382 21.31 -5.60 5.59
C SER A 382 20.55 -4.28 5.49
N SER A 383 19.45 -4.13 6.22
CA SER A 383 18.69 -2.86 6.30
C SER A 383 19.55 -1.71 6.79
N PHE A 384 20.32 -1.88 7.87
CA PHE A 384 21.22 -0.83 8.36
C PHE A 384 22.29 -0.47 7.35
N ARG A 385 22.88 -1.44 6.67
CA ARG A 385 23.87 -1.23 5.60
C ARG A 385 23.29 -0.40 4.45
N ILE A 386 22.09 -0.73 3.99
CA ILE A 386 21.40 -0.03 2.90
C ILE A 386 21.03 1.40 3.31
N ILE A 387 20.39 1.57 4.47
CA ILE A 387 20.01 2.89 4.99
C ILE A 387 21.24 3.78 5.17
N SER A 388 22.33 3.24 5.71
CA SER A 388 23.55 4.00 5.99
C SER A 388 24.36 4.33 4.72
N SER A 389 24.04 3.72 3.58
CA SER A 389 24.66 4.09 2.29
C SER A 389 24.15 5.44 1.76
N ASP A 390 23.01 5.91 2.25
CA ASP A 390 22.47 7.21 1.91
C ASP A 390 23.05 8.31 2.81
N ALA A 391 23.94 9.13 2.25
CA ALA A 391 24.61 10.21 2.96
C ALA A 391 23.66 11.28 3.55
N ARG A 392 22.38 11.31 3.15
CA ARG A 392 21.38 12.21 3.73
C ARG A 392 20.98 11.80 5.15
N VAL A 393 21.12 10.51 5.49
CA VAL A 393 20.63 9.94 6.76
C VAL A 393 21.49 10.39 7.94
N LYS A 394 20.86 11.08 8.89
CA LYS A 394 21.48 11.60 10.12
C LYS A 394 21.01 10.89 11.38
N ALA A 395 19.87 10.22 11.34
CA ALA A 395 19.36 9.34 12.40
C ALA A 395 18.52 8.22 11.79
N ILE A 396 18.43 7.08 12.47
CA ILE A 396 17.60 5.95 12.03
C ILE A 396 16.49 5.70 13.03
N PHE A 397 15.27 5.50 12.53
CA PHE A 397 14.09 5.12 13.30
C PHE A 397 13.74 3.66 13.02
N VAL A 398 13.89 2.81 14.05
CA VAL A 398 13.50 1.41 14.03
C VAL A 398 12.16 1.28 14.74
N ASN A 399 11.13 0.80 14.05
CA ASN A 399 9.80 0.57 14.62
C ASN A 399 9.40 -0.88 14.33
N ILE A 400 9.53 -1.77 15.32
CA ILE A 400 9.26 -3.19 15.13
C ILE A 400 8.20 -3.66 16.11
N PHE A 401 7.14 -4.27 15.57
CA PHE A 401 6.22 -5.10 16.36
C PHE A 401 6.67 -6.55 16.29
N GLY A 402 7.06 -7.11 17.44
CA GLY A 402 7.67 -8.43 17.55
C GLY A 402 6.84 -9.52 16.88
N GLY A 403 5.52 -9.51 17.04
CA GLY A 403 4.63 -10.46 16.38
C GLY A 403 5.07 -11.92 16.62
N LEU A 404 5.68 -12.53 15.60
CA LEU A 404 6.25 -13.88 15.65
C LEU A 404 7.63 -13.97 16.34
N THR A 405 8.40 -12.87 16.36
CA THR A 405 9.76 -12.80 16.92
C THR A 405 9.73 -12.05 18.24
N ARG A 406 10.45 -12.54 19.25
CA ARG A 406 10.50 -11.87 20.56
C ARG A 406 11.36 -10.61 20.50
N CYS A 407 11.00 -9.58 21.26
CA CYS A 407 11.68 -8.29 21.23
C CYS A 407 13.12 -8.36 21.75
N ASP A 408 13.45 -9.27 22.66
CA ASP A 408 14.82 -9.53 23.12
C ASP A 408 15.73 -10.02 21.99
N MET A 409 15.22 -10.90 21.13
CA MET A 409 15.97 -11.40 19.97
C MET A 409 16.16 -10.31 18.91
N ILE A 410 15.14 -9.47 18.70
CA ILE A 410 15.24 -8.33 17.79
C ILE A 410 16.26 -7.31 18.32
N ALA A 411 16.22 -7.01 19.63
CA ALA A 411 17.18 -6.13 20.28
C ALA A 411 18.62 -6.65 20.15
N GLU A 412 18.85 -7.94 20.37
CA GLU A 412 20.13 -8.59 20.15
C GLU A 412 20.61 -8.41 18.69
N GLY A 413 19.75 -8.69 17.71
CA GLY A 413 20.06 -8.50 16.30
C GLY A 413 20.42 -7.06 15.94
N ILE A 414 19.72 -6.06 16.51
CA ILE A 414 20.02 -4.64 16.34
C ILE A 414 21.39 -4.30 16.93
N ILE A 415 21.68 -4.74 18.16
CA ILE A 415 22.95 -4.46 18.86
C ILE A 415 24.13 -5.08 18.09
N MET A 416 23.98 -6.33 17.64
CA MET A 416 24.99 -7.01 16.84
C MET A 416 25.23 -6.28 15.52
N ALA A 417 24.17 -5.95 14.78
CA ALA A 417 24.30 -5.25 13.51
C ALA A 417 24.95 -3.86 13.68
N PHE A 418 24.60 -3.13 14.73
CA PHE A 418 25.19 -1.83 15.03
C PHE A 418 26.70 -1.93 15.26
N ARG A 419 27.15 -2.94 16.04
CA ARG A 419 28.57 -3.19 16.31
C ARG A 419 29.32 -3.67 15.08
N ASP A 420 28.77 -4.65 14.38
CA ASP A 420 29.39 -5.27 13.20
C ASP A 420 29.62 -4.27 12.06
N LEU A 421 28.70 -3.33 11.88
CA LEU A 421 28.78 -2.30 10.85
C LEU A 421 29.55 -1.05 11.30
N GLY A 422 29.99 -0.99 12.56
CA GLY A 422 30.67 0.18 13.11
C GLY A 422 29.81 1.45 13.03
N MET A 423 28.52 1.34 13.33
CA MET A 423 27.58 2.44 13.12
C MET A 423 27.86 3.64 14.01
N GLU A 424 27.87 4.84 13.40
CA GLU A 424 28.01 6.11 14.13
C GLU A 424 26.70 6.90 14.19
N VAL A 425 25.81 6.67 13.24
CA VAL A 425 24.49 7.32 13.14
C VAL A 425 23.62 6.87 14.32
N PRO A 426 23.04 7.79 15.10
CA PRO A 426 22.20 7.42 16.23
C PRO A 426 20.91 6.73 15.77
N VAL A 427 20.50 5.70 16.52
CA VAL A 427 19.30 4.92 16.22
C VAL A 427 18.31 5.05 17.36
N VAL A 428 17.07 5.37 17.02
CA VAL A 428 15.93 5.35 17.94
C VAL A 428 15.12 4.09 17.66
N VAL A 429 14.90 3.28 18.69
CA VAL A 429 14.26 1.97 18.57
C VAL A 429 12.96 1.96 19.38
N ARG A 430 11.88 1.58 18.70
CA ARG A 430 10.60 1.24 19.31
C ARG A 430 10.32 -0.23 19.08
N LEU A 431 10.25 -0.99 20.18
CA LEU A 431 9.91 -2.41 20.18
C LEU A 431 8.60 -2.61 20.91
N ARG A 432 7.64 -3.29 20.29
CA ARG A 432 6.37 -3.68 20.91
C ARG A 432 6.10 -5.17 20.76
N GLY A 433 5.66 -5.84 21.83
CA GLY A 433 5.30 -7.25 21.82
C GLY A 433 5.92 -8.06 22.96
N THR A 434 6.05 -9.37 22.76
CA THR A 434 6.61 -10.27 23.78
C THR A 434 8.05 -9.88 24.11
N ASN A 435 8.37 -9.81 25.41
CA ASN A 435 9.67 -9.40 25.95
C ASN A 435 10.10 -7.97 25.59
N GLU A 436 9.16 -7.06 25.31
CA GLU A 436 9.48 -5.66 24.97
C GLU A 436 10.34 -4.98 26.04
N GLU A 437 10.01 -5.13 27.32
CA GLU A 437 10.78 -4.56 28.45
C GLU A 437 12.22 -5.07 28.48
N ILE A 438 12.43 -6.38 28.23
CA ILE A 438 13.75 -7.01 28.20
C ILE A 438 14.57 -6.46 27.02
N GLY A 439 13.98 -6.42 25.82
CA GLY A 439 14.64 -5.89 24.63
C GLY A 439 15.00 -4.41 24.77
N GLN A 440 14.13 -3.60 25.36
CA GLN A 440 14.41 -2.19 25.64
C GLN A 440 15.56 -2.03 26.65
N LYS A 441 15.59 -2.85 27.71
CA LYS A 441 16.69 -2.85 28.67
C LYS A 441 18.01 -3.26 28.02
N MET A 442 18.02 -4.30 27.17
CA MET A 442 19.21 -4.71 26.43
C MET A 442 19.78 -3.57 25.58
N ILE A 443 18.91 -2.80 24.92
CA ILE A 443 19.31 -1.63 24.13
C ILE A 443 19.90 -0.54 25.04
N ALA A 444 19.24 -0.23 26.15
CA ALA A 444 19.69 0.79 27.10
C ALA A 444 21.05 0.46 27.73
N ASP A 445 21.26 -0.81 28.09
CA ASP A 445 22.48 -1.31 28.73
C ASP A 445 23.64 -1.52 27.73
N SER A 446 23.39 -1.37 26.41
CA SER A 446 24.38 -1.68 25.36
C SER A 446 25.58 -0.74 25.29
N GLY A 447 25.46 0.48 25.84
CA GLY A 447 26.46 1.55 25.75
C GLY A 447 26.62 2.16 24.36
N LEU A 448 25.77 1.79 23.39
CA LEU A 448 25.79 2.27 22.01
C LEU A 448 24.91 3.51 21.85
N ARG A 449 24.99 4.19 20.69
CA ARG A 449 24.09 5.30 20.32
C ARG A 449 22.69 4.81 19.93
N LEU A 450 22.15 3.89 20.73
CA LEU A 450 20.82 3.31 20.59
C LEU A 450 19.92 3.86 21.69
N HIS A 451 18.71 4.30 21.33
CA HIS A 451 17.74 4.86 22.28
C HIS A 451 16.42 4.11 22.20
N ALA A 452 16.05 3.39 23.26
CA ALA A 452 14.81 2.63 23.32
C ALA A 452 13.64 3.46 23.88
N PHE A 453 12.46 3.35 23.28
CA PHE A 453 11.22 4.01 23.73
C PHE A 453 10.02 3.08 23.60
N ASP A 454 9.05 3.24 24.50
CA ASP A 454 7.74 2.60 24.42
C ASP A 454 6.75 3.41 23.56
N SER A 455 6.57 4.69 23.91
CA SER A 455 5.68 5.63 23.19
C SER A 455 6.26 6.02 21.83
N PHE A 456 5.45 5.91 20.77
CA PHE A 456 5.85 6.39 19.44
C PHE A 456 6.08 7.90 19.44
N GLU A 457 5.22 8.67 20.10
CA GLU A 457 5.37 10.13 20.19
C GLU A 457 6.73 10.55 20.75
N ASN A 458 7.17 9.92 21.85
CA ASN A 458 8.48 10.21 22.45
C ASN A 458 9.64 9.76 21.54
N ALA A 459 9.50 8.60 20.90
CA ALA A 459 10.48 8.08 19.96
C ALA A 459 10.61 9.00 18.72
N ALA A 460 9.48 9.47 18.17
CA ALA A 460 9.39 10.37 17.04
C ALA A 460 10.08 11.70 17.35
N LYS A 461 9.73 12.35 18.46
CA LYS A 461 10.39 13.60 18.90
C LYS A 461 11.90 13.42 19.04
N LYS A 462 12.34 12.28 19.61
CA LYS A 462 13.77 12.00 19.77
C LYS A 462 14.49 11.86 18.43
N VAL A 463 13.94 11.09 17.49
CA VAL A 463 14.62 10.87 16.20
C VAL A 463 14.63 12.13 15.34
N VAL A 464 13.57 12.95 15.37
CA VAL A 464 13.52 14.23 14.67
C VAL A 464 14.60 15.17 15.21
N SER A 465 14.71 15.29 16.54
CA SER A 465 15.76 16.06 17.18
C SER A 465 17.18 15.59 16.79
N LEU A 466 17.42 14.28 16.79
CA LEU A 466 18.72 13.71 16.39
C LEU A 466 19.04 13.92 14.91
N ALA A 467 18.03 13.96 14.04
CA ALA A 467 18.19 14.18 12.61
C ALA A 467 18.39 15.66 12.22
N GLY A 468 18.43 16.57 13.20
CA GLY A 468 18.56 18.02 12.99
C GLY A 468 17.24 18.71 12.62
N GLY A 469 16.10 18.09 12.92
CA GLY A 469 14.81 18.76 12.94
C GLY A 469 14.66 19.64 14.19
N ALA A 470 13.98 20.79 14.04
CA ALA A 470 13.79 21.80 15.08
C ALA A 470 12.92 21.30 16.25
#